data_AF-A0A1B3X724-F1
#
_entry.id   AF-A0A1B3X724-F1
#
_cell.length_a   1.000
_cell.length_b   1.000
_cell.length_c   1.000
_cell.angle_alpha   90.00
_cell.angle_beta   90.00
_cell.angle_gamma   90.00
#
_symmetry.space_group_name_H-M   'P 1'
#
loop_
_entity.id
_entity.type
_entity.pdbx_description
1 polymer ?
#
loop_
_entity_poly.entity_id
_entity_poly.type
_entity_poly.pdbx_seq_one_letter_code
_entity_poly.pdbx_strand_id
1 'polypeptide(L)'
;MRKKLCAVFAALTITAGIVFPPARAEAIDAWGLAAQALGVLGAYHSALGAVLALGNDVHAQVQSKRQDIAENGRAHNANDVLLVDSIMERLVRDGDYVLRVNSLPFTWAVTDSSVFNAACYPTDYVSINRGLIRGLGGNVDELAAVLGHEMTHGIRQHSAHNYAKAAAQFYGLSFLNMNFGLMDWNKLNALVGYSVAKNVTLPTEYEADEGGFRIMTSAGFNPGGGAAAMARMGYYLTYVTQDLAEYQDPKEKDLPQDDFSDHPATERREAKLAEFMTDYSAGHVTVRDRKTVCIDGTPLLTVTWTAEDYDNSPENAYLVAGALARAFHDCDRAEDWGLSLKRDGGATLGGDPRVNELLVYFLAKERAGERLITLVRDAYAGEAVSGAREKLRAAEKSRAEAHAAERAAVENADAKAIRKMRENSDAYSDYGDSTRALMLMDRIFAAPNDESRAQSFVIRARAYAVQGDWAKAQADADRGVADAPKDVLTWLNRADVRRMSGDREGALADALKAIEIDAKNPYGYLIAAELCDEMENAAEAQEYYRKLYAVEPKALERIPDEYLEAVDKRAYAKRMKDKERAREVREKEIREKLQEKSRPADGNTD
;
A
#
# COMPACT_ATOMS: atom_id res chain seq x y z
N MET A 1 -49.67 29.45 8.44
CA MET A 1 -49.55 29.36 6.96
C MET A 1 -49.25 30.73 6.38
N ARG A 2 -48.15 30.86 5.60
CA ARG A 2 -47.80 31.98 4.67
C ARG A 2 -47.52 33.34 5.33
N LYS A 3 -46.59 34.21 4.88
CA LYS A 3 -45.37 34.21 4.05
C LYS A 3 -44.86 35.67 4.17
N LYS A 4 -43.55 35.83 4.38
CA LYS A 4 -42.62 36.89 3.86
C LYS A 4 -42.90 38.41 4.05
N LEU A 5 -41.74 39.07 4.26
CA LEU A 5 -41.28 40.39 3.76
C LEU A 5 -41.72 41.68 4.50
N CYS A 6 -40.75 42.32 5.15
CA CYS A 6 -40.48 43.77 5.01
C CYS A 6 -39.00 44.07 5.31
N ALA A 7 -38.44 45.00 4.54
CA ALA A 7 -37.05 45.42 4.47
C ALA A 7 -36.81 46.76 5.22
N VAL A 8 -35.58 47.30 5.06
CA VAL A 8 -35.09 48.71 5.25
C VAL A 8 -34.21 48.88 6.52
N PHE A 9 -32.86 48.93 6.43
CA PHE A 9 -31.94 50.08 6.14
C PHE A 9 -32.09 51.25 7.15
N ALA A 10 -31.10 51.97 7.70
CA ALA A 10 -29.69 52.30 7.41
C ALA A 10 -29.00 52.64 8.77
N ALA A 11 -27.70 52.85 8.98
CA ALA A 11 -26.74 53.81 8.40
C ALA A 11 -25.45 53.73 9.29
N LEU A 12 -24.22 54.21 9.02
CA LEU A 12 -23.58 55.03 7.98
C LEU A 12 -22.03 54.93 8.22
N THR A 13 -21.29 54.62 7.14
CA THR A 13 -20.02 55.18 6.62
C THR A 13 -18.92 55.82 7.51
N ILE A 14 -17.64 55.51 7.20
CA ILE A 14 -16.63 56.49 6.76
C ILE A 14 -15.78 55.89 5.61
N THR A 15 -15.58 56.72 4.59
CA THR A 15 -14.87 56.52 3.31
C THR A 15 -13.37 56.82 3.37
N ALA A 16 -12.56 56.06 2.64
CA ALA A 16 -11.33 56.54 1.98
C ALA A 16 -11.15 55.74 0.68
N GLY A 17 -11.13 56.44 -0.45
CA GLY A 17 -11.26 55.86 -1.79
C GLY A 17 -9.94 55.42 -2.42
N ILE A 18 -9.99 54.29 -3.11
CA ILE A 18 -9.18 53.98 -4.30
C ILE A 18 -10.18 53.63 -5.40
N VAL A 19 -10.25 54.48 -6.43
CA VAL A 19 -11.11 54.28 -7.60
C VAL A 19 -10.46 53.23 -8.50
N PHE A 20 -10.88 51.97 -8.38
CA PHE A 20 -10.81 51.03 -9.50
C PHE A 20 -12.06 51.22 -10.37
N PRO A 21 -11.96 51.17 -11.71
CA PRO A 21 -13.16 51.11 -12.54
C PRO A 21 -14.03 49.92 -12.08
N PRO A 22 -15.37 50.02 -12.10
CA PRO A 22 -16.20 48.88 -11.77
C PRO A 22 -15.87 47.77 -12.76
N ALA A 23 -15.27 46.69 -12.27
CA ALA A 23 -15.20 45.45 -13.02
C ALA A 23 -16.65 45.14 -13.42
N ARG A 24 -16.93 45.12 -14.72
CA ARG A 24 -18.17 44.53 -15.22
C ARG A 24 -18.21 43.14 -14.61
N ALA A 25 -19.24 42.87 -13.80
CA ALA A 25 -19.60 41.50 -13.48
C ALA A 25 -19.97 40.87 -14.83
N GLU A 26 -19.01 40.20 -15.47
CA GLU A 26 -19.32 39.31 -16.57
C GLU A 26 -20.30 38.29 -16.01
N ALA A 27 -21.51 38.29 -16.54
CA ALA A 27 -22.43 37.19 -16.31
C ALA A 27 -21.69 35.94 -16.78
N ILE A 28 -21.24 35.12 -15.84
CA ILE A 28 -20.64 33.83 -16.18
C ILE A 28 -21.77 33.04 -16.81
N ASP A 29 -21.75 32.94 -18.14
CA ASP A 29 -22.74 32.18 -18.90
C ASP A 29 -22.72 30.74 -18.39
N ALA A 30 -23.90 30.14 -18.24
CA ALA A 30 -24.06 28.75 -17.82
C ALA A 30 -23.22 27.81 -18.71
N TRP A 31 -23.01 28.17 -19.98
CA TRP A 31 -22.09 27.46 -20.88
C TRP A 31 -20.62 27.60 -20.50
N GLY A 32 -20.18 28.76 -20.00
CA GLY A 32 -18.83 28.96 -19.47
C GLY A 32 -18.58 28.17 -18.19
N LEU A 33 -19.56 28.14 -17.28
CA LEU A 33 -19.51 27.30 -16.07
C LEU A 33 -19.53 25.80 -16.41
N ALA A 34 -20.36 25.39 -17.38
CA ALA A 34 -20.41 24.01 -17.84
C ALA A 34 -19.11 23.59 -18.56
N ALA A 35 -18.53 24.45 -19.39
CA ALA A 35 -17.25 24.20 -20.05
C ALA A 35 -16.08 24.14 -19.06
N GLN A 36 -16.06 25.00 -18.04
CA GLN A 36 -15.09 24.93 -16.95
C GLN A 36 -15.26 23.65 -16.11
N ALA A 37 -16.49 23.29 -15.75
CA ALA A 37 -16.77 22.06 -15.02
C ALA A 37 -16.38 20.81 -15.81
N LEU A 38 -16.65 20.77 -17.11
CA LEU A 38 -16.21 19.68 -18.01
C LEU A 38 -14.69 19.65 -18.17
N GLY A 39 -14.04 20.81 -18.23
CA GLY A 39 -12.57 20.92 -18.29
C GLY A 39 -11.89 20.39 -17.03
N VAL A 40 -12.44 20.71 -15.85
CA VAL A 40 -11.96 20.19 -14.56
C VAL A 40 -12.21 18.68 -14.45
N LEU A 41 -13.38 18.20 -14.88
CA LEU A 41 -13.70 16.77 -14.89
C LEU A 41 -12.77 15.98 -15.84
N GLY A 42 -12.50 16.52 -17.03
CA GLY A 42 -11.56 15.93 -17.98
C GLY A 42 -10.11 15.91 -17.45
N ALA A 43 -9.68 17.00 -16.81
CA ALA A 43 -8.37 17.06 -16.15
C ALA A 43 -8.26 16.03 -15.01
N TYR A 44 -9.31 15.87 -14.20
CA TYR A 44 -9.37 14.84 -13.15
C TYR A 44 -9.25 13.42 -13.71
N HIS A 45 -10.07 13.04 -14.69
CA HIS A 45 -10.02 11.68 -15.23
C HIS A 45 -8.69 11.36 -15.90
N SER A 46 -8.08 12.33 -16.58
CA SER A 46 -6.75 12.13 -17.13
C SER A 46 -5.67 12.06 -16.04
N ALA A 47 -5.78 12.89 -15.01
CA ALA A 47 -4.84 12.84 -13.89
C ALA A 47 -4.94 11.48 -13.18
N LEU A 48 -6.16 10.99 -12.96
CA LEU A 48 -6.42 9.68 -12.41
C LEU A 48 -5.83 8.57 -13.29
N GLY A 49 -6.03 8.63 -14.61
CA GLY A 49 -5.43 7.67 -15.54
C GLY A 49 -3.90 7.62 -15.44
N ALA A 50 -3.24 8.76 -15.31
CA ALA A 50 -1.79 8.83 -15.14
C ALA A 50 -1.31 8.32 -13.78
N VAL A 51 -1.99 8.68 -12.68
CA VAL A 51 -1.65 8.20 -11.33
C VAL A 51 -1.90 6.70 -11.19
N LEU A 52 -2.96 6.16 -11.80
CA LEU A 52 -3.22 4.72 -11.85
C LEU A 52 -2.18 3.97 -12.71
N ALA A 53 -1.72 4.58 -13.81
CA ALA A 53 -0.64 4.00 -14.62
C ALA A 53 0.68 3.98 -13.86
N LEU A 54 1.00 5.05 -13.10
CA LEU A 54 2.11 5.10 -12.16
C LEU A 54 1.96 4.03 -11.07
N GLY A 55 0.76 3.89 -10.53
CA GLY A 55 0.44 2.92 -9.49
C GLY A 55 0.67 1.48 -9.92
N ASN A 56 0.42 1.20 -11.20
CA ASN A 56 0.65 -0.08 -11.85
C ASN A 56 2.06 -0.20 -12.45
N ASP A 57 3.08 0.46 -11.90
CA ASP A 57 4.44 0.42 -12.44
C ASP A 57 5.50 0.13 -11.36
N VAL A 58 6.25 -0.96 -11.55
CA VAL A 58 7.21 -1.45 -10.55
C VAL A 58 8.39 -0.49 -10.36
N HIS A 59 8.86 0.18 -11.42
CA HIS A 59 9.93 1.16 -11.27
C HIS A 59 9.45 2.36 -10.44
N ALA A 60 8.21 2.80 -10.65
CA ALA A 60 7.60 3.84 -9.83
C ALA A 60 7.45 3.40 -8.37
N GLN A 61 7.01 2.18 -8.09
CA GLN A 61 6.90 1.64 -6.73
C GLN A 61 8.27 1.58 -6.01
N VAL A 62 9.31 1.08 -6.68
CA VAL A 62 10.68 1.07 -6.15
C VAL A 62 11.19 2.48 -5.90
N GLN A 63 10.87 3.43 -6.79
CA GLN A 63 11.26 4.82 -6.64
C GLN A 63 10.53 5.50 -5.48
N SER A 64 9.22 5.25 -5.30
CA SER A 64 8.45 5.74 -4.13
C SER A 64 9.09 5.29 -2.82
N LYS A 65 9.45 4.01 -2.72
CA LYS A 65 10.14 3.46 -1.55
C LYS A 65 11.52 4.10 -1.30
N ARG A 66 12.33 4.25 -2.36
CA ARG A 66 13.66 4.87 -2.25
C ARG A 66 13.57 6.31 -1.77
N GLN A 67 12.59 7.04 -2.27
CA GLN A 67 12.37 8.43 -1.92
C GLN A 67 11.90 8.59 -0.47
N ASP A 68 10.89 7.82 -0.05
CA ASP A 68 10.42 7.82 1.33
C ASP A 68 11.56 7.52 2.32
N ILE A 69 12.39 6.51 2.04
CA ILE A 69 13.56 6.20 2.86
C ILE A 69 14.60 7.33 2.84
N ALA A 70 14.79 8.02 1.72
CA ALA A 70 15.73 9.14 1.62
C ALA A 70 15.26 10.35 2.42
N GLU A 71 13.95 10.58 2.51
CA GLU A 71 13.33 11.71 3.22
C GLU A 71 13.20 11.44 4.72
N ASN A 72 12.67 10.28 5.08
CA ASN A 72 12.30 9.94 6.46
C ASN A 72 13.37 9.10 7.18
N GLY A 73 14.41 8.67 6.47
CA GLY A 73 15.43 7.75 6.98
C GLY A 73 14.91 6.32 7.08
N ARG A 74 15.80 5.33 6.98
CA ARG A 74 15.44 3.93 7.25
C ARG A 74 15.48 3.65 8.75
N ALA A 75 14.46 2.96 9.27
CA ALA A 75 14.47 2.55 10.66
C ALA A 75 15.69 1.67 10.99
N HIS A 76 16.37 1.99 12.09
CA HIS A 76 17.55 1.28 12.56
C HIS A 76 17.24 0.15 13.54
N ASN A 77 16.06 0.18 14.17
CA ASN A 77 15.65 -0.83 15.14
C ASN A 77 15.20 -2.12 14.42
N ALA A 78 16.03 -3.15 14.50
CA ALA A 78 15.75 -4.44 13.87
C ALA A 78 14.47 -5.11 14.40
N ASN A 79 14.09 -4.91 15.66
CA ASN A 79 12.86 -5.49 16.22
C ASN A 79 11.61 -4.80 15.66
N ASP A 80 11.66 -3.47 15.50
CA ASP A 80 10.54 -2.73 14.90
C ASP A 80 10.33 -3.16 13.44
N VAL A 81 11.44 -3.34 12.70
CA VAL A 81 11.40 -3.85 11.31
C VAL A 81 10.85 -5.27 11.26
N LEU A 82 11.36 -6.19 12.08
CA LEU A 82 10.89 -7.58 12.12
C LEU A 82 9.41 -7.69 12.53
N LEU A 83 8.97 -6.86 13.48
CA LEU A 83 7.58 -6.79 13.90
C LEU A 83 6.67 -6.43 12.72
N VAL A 84 6.95 -5.32 12.04
CA VAL A 84 6.15 -4.87 10.89
C VAL A 84 6.23 -5.85 9.74
N ASP A 85 7.42 -6.36 9.41
CA ASP A 85 7.60 -7.37 8.36
C ASP A 85 6.73 -8.60 8.64
N SER A 86 6.75 -9.13 9.88
CA SER A 86 5.94 -10.30 10.24
C SER A 86 4.43 -10.07 10.12
N ILE A 87 3.97 -8.84 10.40
CA ILE A 87 2.56 -8.47 10.30
C ILE A 87 2.16 -8.33 8.82
N MET A 88 2.93 -7.56 8.05
CA MET A 88 2.67 -7.34 6.62
C MET A 88 2.73 -8.65 5.82
N GLU A 89 3.73 -9.50 6.06
CA GLU A 89 3.83 -10.82 5.43
C GLU A 89 2.60 -11.67 5.71
N ARG A 90 2.10 -11.65 6.95
CA ARG A 90 0.90 -12.38 7.34
C ARG A 90 -0.37 -11.79 6.71
N LEU A 91 -0.53 -10.47 6.69
CA LEU A 91 -1.67 -9.81 6.04
C LEU A 91 -1.70 -10.10 4.52
N VAL A 92 -0.55 -10.04 3.86
CA VAL A 92 -0.42 -10.30 2.41
C VAL A 92 -0.61 -11.78 2.07
N ARG A 93 -0.15 -12.69 2.92
CA ARG A 93 -0.25 -14.14 2.66
C ARG A 93 -1.61 -14.72 3.02
N ASP A 94 -2.14 -14.35 4.19
CA ASP A 94 -3.28 -15.03 4.82
C ASP A 94 -4.55 -14.17 4.83
N GLY A 95 -4.47 -12.86 4.53
CA GLY A 95 -5.62 -11.98 4.46
C GLY A 95 -6.49 -12.24 3.22
N ASP A 96 -7.82 -12.18 3.37
CA ASP A 96 -8.76 -12.25 2.26
C ASP A 96 -8.93 -10.85 1.64
N TYR A 97 -8.18 -10.60 0.56
CA TYR A 97 -8.29 -9.40 -0.24
C TYR A 97 -8.11 -9.69 -1.73
N VAL A 98 -8.51 -8.73 -2.56
CA VAL A 98 -8.41 -8.83 -4.02
C VAL A 98 -7.64 -7.63 -4.55
N LEU A 99 -6.45 -7.86 -5.11
CA LEU A 99 -5.73 -6.82 -5.83
C LEU A 99 -6.45 -6.54 -7.16
N ARG A 100 -6.76 -5.27 -7.42
CA ARG A 100 -7.30 -4.85 -8.72
C ARG A 100 -6.35 -5.24 -9.85
N VAL A 101 -6.89 -5.38 -11.06
CA VAL A 101 -6.12 -5.75 -12.27
C VAL A 101 -4.93 -4.81 -12.51
N ASN A 102 -5.06 -3.54 -12.14
CA ASN A 102 -4.05 -2.51 -12.25
C ASN A 102 -3.36 -2.16 -10.91
N SER A 103 -3.37 -3.07 -9.94
CA SER A 103 -2.64 -2.94 -8.68
C SER A 103 -1.48 -3.93 -8.63
N LEU A 104 -0.40 -3.49 -7.97
CA LEU A 104 0.81 -4.26 -7.74
C LEU A 104 0.70 -5.04 -6.42
N PRO A 105 1.46 -6.13 -6.26
CA PRO A 105 1.71 -6.70 -4.94
C PRO A 105 2.29 -5.65 -4.00
N PHE A 106 1.82 -5.63 -2.75
CA PHE A 106 2.27 -4.66 -1.77
C PHE A 106 3.77 -4.76 -1.48
N THR A 107 4.37 -3.59 -1.28
CA THR A 107 5.72 -3.45 -0.74
C THR A 107 5.68 -2.52 0.45
N TRP A 108 6.61 -2.65 1.38
CA TRP A 108 6.62 -1.78 2.55
C TRP A 108 8.03 -1.48 3.04
N ALA A 109 8.13 -0.47 3.91
CA ALA A 109 9.32 -0.20 4.71
C ALA A 109 8.97 0.53 6.00
N VAL A 110 9.82 0.36 7.01
CA VAL A 110 9.76 1.14 8.24
C VAL A 110 10.76 2.31 8.16
N THR A 111 10.28 3.52 8.40
CA THR A 111 11.08 4.74 8.40
C THR A 111 11.50 5.12 9.82
N ASP A 112 12.54 5.94 9.96
CA ASP A 112 13.00 6.41 11.28
C ASP A 112 12.22 7.63 11.80
N SER A 113 11.21 8.08 11.03
CA SER A 113 10.34 9.19 11.39
C SER A 113 9.64 8.95 12.74
N SER A 114 9.67 9.97 13.61
CA SER A 114 8.98 9.96 14.89
C SER A 114 7.50 10.32 14.80
N VAL A 115 7.00 10.68 13.61
CA VAL A 115 5.60 11.03 13.40
C VAL A 115 4.73 9.79 13.54
N PHE A 116 3.60 9.90 14.23
CA PHE A 116 2.59 8.85 14.32
C PHE A 116 1.84 8.77 12.98
N ASN A 117 2.34 7.96 12.05
CA ASN A 117 1.71 7.83 10.73
C ASN A 117 2.09 6.50 10.05
N ALA A 118 1.18 5.98 9.24
CA ALA A 118 1.45 5.06 8.16
C ALA A 118 0.61 5.47 6.95
N ALA A 119 1.10 5.20 5.74
CA ALA A 119 0.41 5.60 4.53
C ALA A 119 0.64 4.60 3.40
N CYS A 120 -0.43 4.26 2.67
CA CYS A 120 -0.32 3.60 1.39
C CYS A 120 -0.26 4.59 0.22
N TYR A 121 0.86 4.57 -0.49
CA TYR A 121 1.07 5.37 -1.70
C TYR A 121 0.26 4.78 -2.88
N PRO A 122 -0.02 5.58 -3.93
CA PRO A 122 -0.70 5.09 -5.13
C PRO A 122 -0.01 3.91 -5.84
N THR A 123 1.26 3.67 -5.51
CA THR A 123 2.09 2.58 -6.03
C THR A 123 2.00 1.28 -5.24
N ASP A 124 1.03 1.14 -4.34
CA ASP A 124 0.90 0.00 -3.42
C ASP A 124 2.16 -0.19 -2.54
N TYR A 125 2.89 0.91 -2.29
CA TYR A 125 3.95 0.98 -1.30
C TYR A 125 3.39 1.52 0.02
N VAL A 126 3.52 0.76 1.10
CA VAL A 126 3.11 1.14 2.44
C VAL A 126 4.34 1.67 3.20
N SER A 127 4.29 2.94 3.61
CA SER A 127 5.29 3.53 4.51
C SER A 127 4.78 3.44 5.94
N ILE A 128 5.64 3.01 6.87
CA ILE A 128 5.33 2.87 8.28
C ILE A 128 6.35 3.68 9.08
N ASN A 129 5.92 4.70 9.80
CA ASN A 129 6.83 5.47 10.64
C ASN A 129 7.08 4.75 11.97
N ARG A 130 8.33 4.82 12.46
CA ARG A 130 8.68 4.35 13.82
C ARG A 130 7.78 4.97 14.89
N GLY A 131 7.36 6.23 14.71
CA GLY A 131 6.41 6.90 15.59
C GLY A 131 5.09 6.16 15.78
N LEU A 132 4.54 5.56 14.71
CA LEU A 132 3.31 4.75 14.80
C LEU A 132 3.54 3.50 15.67
N ILE A 133 4.63 2.78 15.43
CA ILE A 133 4.97 1.55 16.17
C ILE A 133 5.10 1.85 17.67
N ARG A 134 5.77 2.96 18.01
CA ARG A 134 5.94 3.40 19.40
C ARG A 134 4.63 3.87 20.01
N GLY A 135 3.85 4.64 19.25
CA GLY A 135 2.55 5.13 19.68
C GLY A 135 1.57 4.00 19.95
N LEU A 136 1.62 2.92 19.17
CA LEU A 136 0.88 1.67 19.37
C LEU A 136 1.60 0.64 20.26
N GLY A 137 2.72 1.02 20.87
CA GLY A 137 3.47 0.18 21.83
C GLY A 137 3.91 -1.17 21.29
N GLY A 138 4.05 -1.29 19.96
CA GLY A 138 4.38 -2.55 19.30
C GLY A 138 3.28 -3.63 19.41
N ASN A 139 2.03 -3.27 19.72
CA ASN A 139 0.95 -4.25 19.77
C ASN A 139 0.66 -4.80 18.37
N VAL A 140 0.79 -6.12 18.23
CA VAL A 140 0.67 -6.84 16.96
C VAL A 140 -0.71 -6.69 16.32
N ASP A 141 -1.78 -6.74 17.12
CA ASP A 141 -3.16 -6.71 16.62
C ASP A 141 -3.61 -5.28 16.29
N GLU A 142 -3.17 -4.29 17.05
CA GLU A 142 -3.40 -2.87 16.75
C GLU A 142 -2.67 -2.46 15.46
N LEU A 143 -1.39 -2.84 15.32
CA LEU A 143 -0.62 -2.59 14.11
C LEU A 143 -1.22 -3.32 12.90
N ALA A 144 -1.65 -4.57 13.05
CA ALA A 144 -2.30 -5.29 11.96
C ALA A 144 -3.58 -4.61 11.48
N ALA A 145 -4.34 -3.98 12.38
CA ALA A 145 -5.53 -3.21 12.02
C ALA A 145 -5.17 -1.97 11.18
N VAL A 146 -4.19 -1.17 11.62
CA VAL A 146 -3.74 0.02 10.89
C VAL A 146 -3.15 -0.36 9.54
N LEU A 147 -2.33 -1.41 9.48
CA LEU A 147 -1.72 -1.84 8.22
C LEU A 147 -2.75 -2.45 7.25
N GLY A 148 -3.75 -3.17 7.75
CA GLY A 148 -4.89 -3.62 6.92
C GLY A 148 -5.72 -2.45 6.39
N HIS A 149 -5.89 -1.39 7.20
CA HIS A 149 -6.55 -0.15 6.79
C HIS A 149 -5.77 0.53 5.65
N GLU A 150 -4.44 0.67 5.78
CA GLU A 150 -3.58 1.20 4.72
C GLU A 150 -3.60 0.35 3.44
N MET A 151 -3.56 -0.98 3.57
CA MET A 151 -3.72 -1.87 2.42
C MET A 151 -5.06 -1.63 1.71
N THR A 152 -6.13 -1.34 2.45
CA THR A 152 -7.44 -1.05 1.86
C THR A 152 -7.42 0.26 1.07
N HIS A 153 -6.73 1.30 1.53
CA HIS A 153 -6.51 2.51 0.73
C HIS A 153 -5.82 2.22 -0.61
N GLY A 154 -4.83 1.32 -0.63
CA GLY A 154 -4.18 0.85 -1.87
C GLY A 154 -5.13 0.07 -2.77
N ILE A 155 -5.79 -0.97 -2.24
CA ILE A 155 -6.74 -1.84 -2.98
C ILE A 155 -7.89 -1.02 -3.59
N ARG A 156 -8.42 -0.05 -2.85
CA ARG A 156 -9.50 0.83 -3.30
C ARG A 156 -8.99 2.06 -4.07
N GLN A 157 -7.67 2.19 -4.21
CA GLN A 157 -6.98 3.25 -4.95
C GLN A 157 -7.34 4.66 -4.45
N HIS A 158 -7.66 4.79 -3.15
CA HIS A 158 -8.07 6.05 -2.52
C HIS A 158 -7.01 7.15 -2.72
N SER A 159 -5.75 6.81 -2.48
CA SER A 159 -4.62 7.72 -2.71
C SER A 159 -4.55 8.18 -4.16
N ALA A 160 -4.75 7.28 -5.14
CA ALA A 160 -4.75 7.68 -6.55
C ALA A 160 -5.85 8.70 -6.88
N HIS A 161 -7.05 8.52 -6.33
CA HIS A 161 -8.17 9.46 -6.50
C HIS A 161 -7.87 10.82 -5.84
N ASN A 162 -7.27 10.82 -4.64
CA ASN A 162 -6.91 12.06 -3.94
C ASN A 162 -5.81 12.84 -4.67
N TYR A 163 -4.77 12.15 -5.15
CA TYR A 163 -3.73 12.77 -5.99
C TYR A 163 -4.31 13.34 -7.27
N ALA A 164 -5.19 12.61 -7.94
CA ALA A 164 -5.83 13.07 -9.17
C ALA A 164 -6.69 14.33 -8.94
N LYS A 165 -7.44 14.39 -7.83
CA LYS A 165 -8.20 15.59 -7.44
C LYS A 165 -7.27 16.78 -7.23
N ALA A 166 -6.21 16.60 -6.44
CA ALA A 166 -5.25 17.65 -6.16
C ALA A 166 -4.53 18.12 -7.44
N ALA A 167 -4.08 17.19 -8.28
CA ALA A 167 -3.42 17.49 -9.55
C ALA A 167 -4.33 18.30 -10.48
N ALA A 168 -5.60 17.91 -10.61
CA ALA A 168 -6.57 18.61 -11.42
C ALA A 168 -6.83 20.04 -10.90
N GLN A 169 -6.86 20.23 -9.59
CA GLN A 169 -7.06 21.53 -8.96
C GLN A 169 -5.86 22.48 -9.15
N PHE A 170 -4.63 22.00 -8.94
CA PHE A 170 -3.43 22.86 -9.00
C PHE A 170 -2.87 23.05 -10.40
N TYR A 171 -2.92 22.01 -11.24
CA TYR A 171 -2.25 22.01 -12.54
C TYR A 171 -3.22 22.02 -13.73
N GLY A 172 -4.50 21.69 -13.52
CA GLY A 172 -5.50 21.63 -14.59
C GLY A 172 -5.02 20.78 -15.78
N LEU A 173 -5.23 21.28 -17.00
CA LEU A 173 -4.82 20.60 -18.24
C LEU A 173 -3.28 20.51 -18.44
N SER A 174 -2.46 21.27 -17.69
CA SER A 174 -1.00 21.19 -17.83
C SER A 174 -0.42 19.86 -17.33
N PHE A 175 -1.17 19.15 -16.46
CA PHE A 175 -0.84 17.80 -16.00
C PHE A 175 -0.80 16.78 -17.15
N LEU A 176 -1.54 17.02 -18.25
CA LEU A 176 -1.63 16.11 -19.41
C LEU A 176 -0.31 15.94 -20.15
N ASN A 177 0.49 17.00 -20.23
CA ASN A 177 1.75 17.01 -20.96
C ASN A 177 2.94 16.63 -20.05
N MET A 178 2.66 16.20 -18.81
CA MET A 178 3.69 15.88 -17.86
C MET A 178 4.29 14.52 -18.18
N ASN A 179 5.60 14.50 -18.42
CA ASN A 179 6.32 13.26 -18.63
C ASN A 179 6.72 12.65 -17.27
N PHE A 180 5.92 11.70 -16.79
CA PHE A 180 6.12 11.06 -15.48
C PHE A 180 7.45 10.30 -15.36
N GLY A 181 8.06 9.85 -16.47
CA GLY A 181 9.37 9.20 -16.46
C GLY A 181 10.58 10.14 -16.27
N LEU A 182 10.38 11.45 -16.42
CA LEU A 182 11.38 12.50 -16.18
C LEU A 182 11.00 13.42 -15.00
N MET A 183 10.08 12.97 -14.14
CA MET A 183 9.52 13.77 -13.07
C MET A 183 10.59 14.19 -12.07
N ASP A 184 10.61 15.48 -11.73
CA ASP A 184 11.20 15.96 -10.49
C ASP A 184 10.25 15.57 -9.35
N TRP A 185 10.58 14.47 -8.67
CA TRP A 185 9.78 13.92 -7.58
C TRP A 185 9.52 14.91 -6.45
N ASN A 186 10.31 15.99 -6.31
CA ASN A 186 10.02 17.09 -5.39
C ASN A 186 8.72 17.85 -5.74
N LYS A 187 8.33 17.91 -7.01
CA LYS A 187 7.05 18.51 -7.46
C LYS A 187 5.87 17.59 -7.19
N LEU A 188 6.07 16.28 -7.28
CA LEU A 188 5.09 15.30 -6.81
C LEU A 188 4.96 15.38 -5.29
N ASN A 189 6.06 15.58 -4.54
CA ASN A 189 6.04 15.76 -3.08
C ASN A 189 5.24 16.96 -2.59
N ALA A 190 5.26 18.08 -3.33
CA ALA A 190 4.38 19.20 -3.02
C ALA A 190 2.89 18.81 -3.12
N LEU A 191 2.56 17.84 -3.99
CA LEU A 191 1.24 17.24 -4.10
C LEU A 191 1.02 16.16 -3.02
N VAL A 192 2.06 15.35 -2.69
CA VAL A 192 2.07 14.34 -1.61
C VAL A 192 1.70 15.00 -0.30
N GLY A 193 2.39 16.08 0.10
CA GLY A 193 2.13 16.82 1.32
C GLY A 193 0.72 17.43 1.37
N TYR A 194 0.11 17.74 0.22
CA TYR A 194 -1.29 18.20 0.14
C TYR A 194 -2.30 17.04 0.19
N SER A 195 -2.01 15.91 -0.44
CA SER A 195 -2.86 14.72 -0.51
C SER A 195 -2.81 13.84 0.74
N VAL A 196 -1.69 13.87 1.45
CA VAL A 196 -1.55 13.37 2.82
C VAL A 196 -2.30 14.32 3.73
N ALA A 197 -2.06 15.65 3.66
CA ALA A 197 -2.68 16.57 4.59
C ALA A 197 -4.20 16.73 4.47
N LYS A 198 -4.84 16.82 3.28
CA LYS A 198 -6.27 17.24 3.19
C LYS A 198 -7.02 16.73 1.96
N ASN A 199 -7.81 15.66 2.10
CA ASN A 199 -9.12 15.38 1.42
C ASN A 199 -9.63 13.92 1.56
N VAL A 200 -9.25 13.20 2.62
CA VAL A 200 -9.87 11.90 2.92
C VAL A 200 -11.23 12.12 3.57
N THR A 201 -12.28 11.50 3.03
CA THR A 201 -13.65 11.69 3.53
C THR A 201 -14.01 10.60 4.54
N LEU A 202 -14.84 10.89 5.53
CA LEU A 202 -15.30 9.90 6.51
C LEU A 202 -15.86 8.60 5.87
N PRO A 203 -16.61 8.63 4.75
CA PRO A 203 -16.99 7.40 4.04
C PRO A 203 -15.81 6.57 3.52
N THR A 204 -14.73 7.23 3.07
CA THR A 204 -13.51 6.57 2.60
C THR A 204 -12.80 5.88 3.78
N GLU A 205 -12.74 6.55 4.93
CA GLU A 205 -12.18 5.97 6.16
C GLU A 205 -13.00 4.79 6.66
N TYR A 206 -14.33 4.83 6.59
CA TYR A 206 -15.15 3.68 6.94
C TYR A 206 -14.96 2.49 5.99
N GLU A 207 -14.76 2.73 4.69
CA GLU A 207 -14.42 1.66 3.74
C GLU A 207 -13.04 1.06 4.07
N ALA A 208 -12.06 1.90 4.44
CA ALA A 208 -10.74 1.46 4.84
C ALA A 208 -10.74 0.72 6.20
N ASP A 209 -11.52 1.17 7.17
CA ASP A 209 -11.74 0.50 8.46
C ASP A 209 -12.41 -0.86 8.27
N GLU A 210 -13.43 -0.94 7.42
CA GLU A 210 -14.09 -2.20 7.11
C GLU A 210 -13.12 -3.16 6.42
N GLY A 211 -12.45 -2.73 5.34
CA GLY A 211 -11.48 -3.57 4.64
C GLY A 211 -10.34 -4.01 5.55
N GLY A 212 -9.78 -3.09 6.35
CA GLY A 212 -8.72 -3.40 7.30
C GLY A 212 -9.16 -4.42 8.35
N PHE A 213 -10.36 -4.26 8.92
CA PHE A 213 -10.97 -5.24 9.82
C PHE A 213 -11.09 -6.63 9.17
N ARG A 214 -11.55 -6.71 7.91
CA ARG A 214 -11.69 -7.99 7.20
C ARG A 214 -10.35 -8.64 6.88
N ILE A 215 -9.38 -7.87 6.39
CA ILE A 215 -8.04 -8.37 6.06
C ILE A 215 -7.35 -8.89 7.32
N MET A 216 -7.37 -8.13 8.42
CA MET A 216 -6.71 -8.55 9.64
C MET A 216 -7.37 -9.78 10.27
N THR A 217 -8.71 -9.86 10.28
CA THR A 217 -9.42 -10.98 10.92
C THR A 217 -9.29 -12.27 10.12
N SER A 218 -9.35 -12.21 8.80
CA SER A 218 -9.08 -13.35 7.91
C SER A 218 -7.63 -13.84 8.00
N ALA A 219 -6.66 -12.92 8.15
CA ALA A 219 -5.28 -13.27 8.46
C ALA A 219 -5.09 -13.82 9.88
N GLY A 220 -6.13 -13.79 10.71
CA GLY A 220 -6.18 -14.38 12.05
C GLY A 220 -5.67 -13.49 13.17
N PHE A 221 -5.63 -12.17 12.96
CA PHE A 221 -5.44 -11.19 14.02
C PHE A 221 -6.72 -11.00 14.86
N ASN A 222 -6.57 -10.38 16.02
CA ASN A 222 -7.66 -10.17 16.97
C ASN A 222 -8.69 -9.16 16.42
N PRO A 223 -9.98 -9.52 16.30
CA PRO A 223 -11.04 -8.60 15.83
C PRO A 223 -11.17 -7.30 16.62
N GLY A 224 -10.71 -7.27 17.87
CA GLY A 224 -10.70 -6.06 18.71
C GLY A 224 -9.59 -5.06 18.36
N GLY A 225 -8.60 -5.45 17.54
CA GLY A 225 -7.40 -4.67 17.30
C GLY A 225 -7.66 -3.30 16.67
N GLY A 226 -8.65 -3.17 15.79
CA GLY A 226 -9.01 -1.88 15.20
C GLY A 226 -9.57 -0.88 16.22
N ALA A 227 -10.53 -1.30 17.03
CA ALA A 227 -11.08 -0.45 18.09
C ALA A 227 -10.01 -0.11 19.15
N ALA A 228 -9.13 -1.06 19.48
CA ALA A 228 -7.98 -0.84 20.35
C ALA A 228 -7.01 0.19 19.76
N ALA A 229 -6.62 0.07 18.49
CA ALA A 229 -5.72 1.00 17.81
C ALA A 229 -6.33 2.42 17.79
N MET A 230 -7.63 2.53 17.53
CA MET A 230 -8.33 3.82 17.51
C MET A 230 -8.40 4.47 18.90
N ALA A 231 -8.69 3.68 19.94
CA ALA A 231 -8.67 4.15 21.33
C ALA A 231 -7.29 4.70 21.72
N ARG A 232 -6.24 3.98 21.31
CA ARG A 232 -4.85 4.35 21.57
C ARG A 232 -4.39 5.57 20.80
N MET A 233 -4.76 5.67 19.53
CA MET A 233 -4.51 6.83 18.69
C MET A 233 -5.16 8.08 19.30
N GLY A 234 -6.40 7.96 19.79
CA GLY A 234 -7.07 9.04 20.52
C GLY A 234 -6.25 9.53 21.71
N TYR A 235 -5.70 8.64 22.54
CA TYR A 235 -4.81 9.05 23.62
C TYR A 235 -3.51 9.70 23.12
N TYR A 236 -2.83 9.05 22.17
CA TYR A 236 -1.51 9.47 21.70
C TYR A 236 -1.55 10.86 21.05
N LEU A 237 -2.54 11.11 20.20
CA LEU A 237 -2.71 12.40 19.52
C LEU A 237 -3.13 13.50 20.49
N THR A 238 -4.06 13.21 21.41
CA THR A 238 -4.55 14.21 22.37
C THR A 238 -3.49 14.58 23.42
N TYR A 239 -2.74 13.62 23.95
CA TYR A 239 -1.93 13.83 25.15
C TYR A 239 -0.41 13.75 24.93
N VAL A 240 0.05 13.01 23.91
CA VAL A 240 1.50 12.79 23.69
C VAL A 240 2.04 13.75 22.63
N THR A 241 1.45 13.80 21.45
CA THR A 241 1.93 14.68 20.37
C THR A 241 1.45 16.11 20.53
N GLN A 242 0.29 16.33 21.15
CA GLN A 242 -0.37 17.64 21.29
C GLN A 242 -0.49 18.36 19.94
N ASP A 243 -0.63 17.62 18.84
CA ASP A 243 -0.71 18.22 17.51
C ASP A 243 -2.05 18.95 17.37
N LEU A 244 -2.00 20.28 17.44
CA LEU A 244 -3.18 21.16 17.44
C LEU A 244 -4.02 21.07 16.16
N ALA A 245 -3.52 20.46 15.08
CA ALA A 245 -4.26 20.23 13.83
C ALA A 245 -5.01 18.87 13.82
N GLU A 246 -4.63 17.93 14.67
CA GLU A 246 -5.25 16.59 14.83
C GLU A 246 -5.96 16.42 16.18
N TYR A 247 -5.76 17.37 17.10
CA TYR A 247 -6.35 17.41 18.43
C TYR A 247 -7.87 17.60 18.37
N GLN A 248 -8.62 16.60 18.82
CA GLN A 248 -10.05 16.74 19.12
C GLN A 248 -10.21 17.01 20.62
N ASP A 249 -10.89 18.10 21.01
CA ASP A 249 -11.28 18.31 22.41
C ASP A 249 -12.32 17.23 22.79
N PRO A 250 -12.02 16.31 23.73
CA PRO A 250 -12.94 15.25 24.13
C PRO A 250 -14.28 15.75 24.73
N LYS A 251 -14.40 17.06 25.01
CA LYS A 251 -15.60 17.68 25.57
C LYS A 251 -16.48 18.39 24.52
N GLU A 252 -15.98 18.61 23.31
CA GLU A 252 -16.75 19.25 22.23
C GLU A 252 -17.42 18.20 21.33
N LYS A 253 -18.72 17.96 21.55
CA LYS A 253 -19.50 16.94 20.82
C LYS A 253 -20.13 17.42 19.50
N ASP A 254 -20.15 18.73 19.26
CA ASP A 254 -20.82 19.39 18.13
C ASP A 254 -19.83 20.29 17.36
N LEU A 255 -18.79 19.70 16.76
CA LEU A 255 -17.88 20.43 15.87
C LEU A 255 -18.57 20.75 14.53
N PRO A 256 -18.62 22.02 14.05
CA PRO A 256 -19.35 22.41 12.84
C PRO A 256 -18.72 22.01 11.50
N GLN A 257 -17.59 21.29 11.47
CA GLN A 257 -16.96 20.83 10.23
C GLN A 257 -16.32 19.46 10.46
N ASP A 258 -16.45 18.57 9.47
CA ASP A 258 -15.60 17.39 9.33
C ASP A 258 -14.16 17.88 9.26
N ASP A 259 -13.43 17.74 10.38
CA ASP A 259 -12.13 18.36 10.56
C ASP A 259 -11.09 17.74 9.61
N PHE A 260 -10.22 18.59 9.08
CA PHE A 260 -9.26 18.24 8.03
C PHE A 260 -8.00 17.61 8.62
N SER A 261 -8.17 16.41 9.20
CA SER A 261 -7.13 15.51 9.70
C SER A 261 -6.94 14.34 8.73
N ASP A 262 -5.75 13.71 8.74
CA ASP A 262 -5.48 12.45 8.05
C ASP A 262 -6.49 11.36 8.46
N HIS A 263 -7.09 11.48 9.67
CA HIS A 263 -8.09 10.55 10.22
C HIS A 263 -9.20 11.28 11.05
N PRO A 264 -10.28 11.78 10.44
CA PRO A 264 -11.34 12.50 11.17
C PRO A 264 -12.19 11.59 12.08
N ALA A 265 -12.68 12.16 13.20
CA ALA A 265 -13.72 11.61 14.07
C ALA A 265 -13.38 10.29 14.80
N THR A 266 -12.26 10.27 15.52
CA THR A 266 -11.70 9.13 16.27
C THR A 266 -12.74 8.37 17.10
N GLU A 267 -13.60 9.05 17.88
CA GLU A 267 -14.62 8.37 18.70
C GLU A 267 -15.70 7.66 17.86
N ARG A 268 -16.10 8.23 16.72
CA ARG A 268 -17.11 7.63 15.84
C ARG A 268 -16.56 6.39 15.15
N ARG A 269 -15.29 6.46 14.72
CA ARG A 269 -14.59 5.34 14.11
C ARG A 269 -14.30 4.23 15.13
N GLU A 270 -13.91 4.57 16.36
CA GLU A 270 -13.76 3.60 17.45
C GLU A 270 -15.07 2.83 17.68
N ALA A 271 -16.20 3.56 17.77
CA ALA A 271 -17.51 2.93 17.91
C ALA A 271 -17.87 2.03 16.72
N LYS A 272 -17.52 2.46 15.49
CA LYS A 272 -17.77 1.66 14.27
C LYS A 272 -16.92 0.39 14.22
N LEU A 273 -15.66 0.47 14.59
CA LEU A 273 -14.75 -0.69 14.68
C LEU A 273 -15.22 -1.67 15.78
N ALA A 274 -15.72 -1.15 16.90
CA ALA A 274 -16.34 -1.96 17.94
C ALA A 274 -17.65 -2.64 17.46
N GLU A 275 -18.43 -1.97 16.61
CA GLU A 275 -19.60 -2.55 15.95
C GLU A 275 -19.19 -3.70 15.01
N PHE A 276 -18.14 -3.56 14.20
CA PHE A 276 -17.64 -4.65 13.36
C PHE A 276 -17.22 -5.88 14.17
N MET A 277 -16.53 -5.68 15.30
CA MET A 277 -16.21 -6.76 16.24
C MET A 277 -17.48 -7.42 16.81
N THR A 278 -18.49 -6.61 17.14
CA THR A 278 -19.79 -7.10 17.64
C THR A 278 -20.49 -7.95 16.59
N ASP A 279 -20.59 -7.46 15.36
CA ASP A 279 -21.19 -8.18 14.23
C ASP A 279 -20.43 -9.49 13.92
N TYR A 280 -19.11 -9.46 14.01
CA TYR A 280 -18.25 -10.64 13.86
C TYR A 280 -18.58 -11.72 14.89
N SER A 281 -18.99 -11.33 16.10
CA SER A 281 -19.42 -12.24 17.16
C SER A 281 -20.88 -12.72 17.05
N ALA A 282 -21.54 -12.57 15.90
CA ALA A 282 -22.99 -12.74 15.73
C ALA A 282 -23.85 -11.79 16.61
N GLY A 283 -23.28 -10.66 17.05
CA GLY A 283 -23.94 -9.67 17.89
C GLY A 283 -23.82 -9.91 19.40
N HIS A 284 -23.12 -10.96 19.83
CA HIS A 284 -23.06 -11.35 21.25
C HIS A 284 -22.14 -10.46 22.09
N VAL A 285 -20.97 -10.10 21.57
CA VAL A 285 -19.91 -9.47 22.37
C VAL A 285 -19.91 -7.97 22.17
N THR A 286 -19.92 -7.22 23.28
CA THR A 286 -19.85 -5.75 23.26
C THR A 286 -18.90 -5.24 24.34
N VAL A 287 -18.39 -4.01 24.17
CA VAL A 287 -17.67 -3.28 25.21
C VAL A 287 -18.51 -2.06 25.60
N ARG A 288 -19.02 -2.06 26.82
CA ARG A 288 -19.68 -0.91 27.43
C ARG A 288 -18.64 -0.04 28.11
N ASP A 289 -18.90 1.27 28.21
CA ASP A 289 -18.08 2.24 28.97
C ASP A 289 -16.57 2.21 28.66
N ARG A 290 -16.20 1.70 27.48
CA ARG A 290 -14.82 1.44 27.04
C ARG A 290 -14.02 0.54 28.00
N LYS A 291 -14.66 -0.21 28.91
CA LYS A 291 -13.96 -1.04 29.91
C LYS A 291 -14.67 -2.36 30.21
N THR A 292 -16.00 -2.35 30.22
CA THR A 292 -16.79 -3.52 30.60
C THR A 292 -17.10 -4.39 29.40
N VAL A 293 -16.53 -5.58 29.38
CA VAL A 293 -16.80 -6.60 28.34
C VAL A 293 -18.09 -7.33 28.70
N CYS A 294 -19.02 -7.40 27.75
CA CYS A 294 -20.34 -7.98 27.92
C CYS A 294 -20.59 -9.10 26.89
N ILE A 295 -21.42 -10.08 27.27
CA ILE A 295 -22.02 -11.07 26.38
C ILE A 295 -23.54 -10.89 26.49
N ASP A 296 -24.21 -10.66 25.36
CA ASP A 296 -25.66 -10.35 25.28
C ASP A 296 -26.10 -9.24 26.25
N GLY A 297 -25.28 -8.20 26.34
CA GLY A 297 -25.48 -7.06 27.24
C GLY A 297 -25.24 -7.35 28.72
N THR A 298 -24.98 -8.61 29.09
CA THR A 298 -24.65 -8.99 30.47
C THR A 298 -23.15 -8.83 30.74
N PRO A 299 -22.74 -8.08 31.77
CA PRO A 299 -21.32 -7.89 32.08
C PRO A 299 -20.62 -9.21 32.42
N LEU A 300 -19.55 -9.52 31.69
CA LEU A 300 -18.65 -10.62 32.00
C LEU A 300 -17.62 -10.14 33.03
N LEU A 301 -16.81 -9.15 32.65
CA LEU A 301 -15.74 -8.58 33.46
C LEU A 301 -15.48 -7.12 33.08
N THR A 302 -14.84 -6.38 33.98
CA THR A 302 -14.38 -5.02 33.71
C THR A 302 -12.87 -5.01 33.64
N VAL A 303 -12.34 -4.58 32.50
CA VAL A 303 -10.91 -4.41 32.32
C VAL A 303 -10.46 -3.14 33.02
N THR A 304 -9.57 -3.30 33.99
CA THR A 304 -8.89 -2.18 34.65
C THR A 304 -7.38 -2.44 34.61
N TRP A 305 -6.69 -1.65 33.80
CA TRP A 305 -5.23 -1.68 33.66
C TRP A 305 -4.74 -0.26 33.42
N THR A 306 -3.69 0.13 34.13
CA THR A 306 -2.99 1.39 33.90
C THR A 306 -1.51 1.05 33.74
N ALA A 307 -0.93 1.37 32.59
CA ALA A 307 0.52 1.37 32.42
C ALA A 307 1.12 2.54 33.22
N GLU A 308 2.44 2.66 33.31
CA GLU A 308 3.07 3.70 34.15
C GLU A 308 2.66 5.13 33.78
N ASP A 309 2.25 5.37 32.54
CA ASP A 309 2.01 6.68 31.93
C ASP A 309 0.57 6.90 31.40
N TYR A 310 -0.26 5.84 31.31
CA TYR A 310 -1.57 5.91 30.65
C TYR A 310 -2.57 4.81 31.08
N ASP A 311 -3.87 5.16 31.12
CA ASP A 311 -4.99 4.23 31.30
C ASP A 311 -5.29 3.45 30.01
N ASN A 312 -4.57 2.34 29.82
CA ASN A 312 -4.76 1.43 28.69
C ASN A 312 -5.90 0.41 28.90
N SER A 313 -6.87 0.73 29.77
CA SER A 313 -8.06 -0.11 29.95
C SER A 313 -8.88 -0.27 28.66
N PRO A 314 -9.10 0.79 27.85
CA PRO A 314 -9.89 0.68 26.62
C PRO A 314 -9.34 -0.32 25.61
N GLU A 315 -8.06 -0.25 25.26
CA GLU A 315 -7.44 -1.15 24.29
C GLU A 315 -7.54 -2.59 24.76
N ASN A 316 -7.20 -2.83 26.03
CA ASN A 316 -7.25 -4.15 26.61
C ASN A 316 -8.70 -4.69 26.67
N ALA A 317 -9.71 -3.84 26.92
CA ALA A 317 -11.11 -4.24 26.87
C ALA A 317 -11.52 -4.70 25.47
N TYR A 318 -11.12 -3.97 24.42
CA TYR A 318 -11.38 -4.35 23.04
C TYR A 318 -10.63 -5.61 22.63
N LEU A 319 -9.37 -5.80 23.02
CA LEU A 319 -8.62 -7.03 22.72
C LEU A 319 -9.21 -8.25 23.43
N VAL A 320 -9.67 -8.11 24.67
CA VAL A 320 -10.39 -9.18 25.41
C VAL A 320 -11.71 -9.51 24.71
N ALA A 321 -12.49 -8.49 24.34
CA ALA A 321 -13.74 -8.65 23.62
C ALA A 321 -13.52 -9.29 22.24
N GLY A 322 -12.46 -8.92 21.53
CA GLY A 322 -12.15 -9.46 20.21
C GLY A 322 -11.76 -10.94 20.25
N ALA A 323 -11.09 -11.40 21.31
CA ALA A 323 -10.85 -12.83 21.53
C ALA A 323 -12.16 -13.62 21.69
N LEU A 324 -13.11 -13.08 22.47
CA LEU A 324 -14.46 -13.65 22.60
C LEU A 324 -15.22 -13.60 21.27
N ALA A 325 -15.15 -12.48 20.56
CA ALA A 325 -15.80 -12.31 19.27
C ALA A 325 -15.31 -13.35 18.26
N ARG A 326 -14.01 -13.62 18.27
CA ARG A 326 -13.43 -14.67 17.45
C ARG A 326 -13.89 -16.07 17.83
N ALA A 327 -13.94 -16.39 19.11
CA ALA A 327 -14.46 -17.68 19.55
C ALA A 327 -15.93 -17.88 19.13
N PHE A 328 -16.78 -16.85 19.27
CA PHE A 328 -18.17 -16.89 18.79
C PHE A 328 -18.27 -17.07 17.27
N HIS A 329 -17.40 -16.42 16.50
CA HIS A 329 -17.39 -16.53 15.04
C HIS A 329 -16.97 -17.93 14.57
N ASP A 330 -15.88 -18.45 15.14
CA ASP A 330 -15.20 -19.65 14.66
C ASP A 330 -15.84 -20.95 15.19
N CYS A 331 -16.56 -20.89 16.32
CA CYS A 331 -17.25 -22.04 16.91
C CYS A 331 -18.75 -22.04 16.62
N ASP A 332 -19.28 -23.16 16.12
CA ASP A 332 -20.72 -23.34 15.90
C ASP A 332 -21.48 -23.72 17.17
N ARG A 333 -20.78 -24.20 18.21
CA ARG A 333 -21.37 -24.60 19.49
C ARG A 333 -20.51 -24.15 20.67
N ALA A 334 -21.15 -23.97 21.83
CA ALA A 334 -20.48 -23.66 23.08
C ALA A 334 -19.42 -24.72 23.48
N GLU A 335 -19.64 -26.00 23.14
CA GLU A 335 -18.69 -27.07 23.45
C GLU A 335 -17.39 -26.95 22.62
N ASP A 336 -17.47 -26.42 21.41
CA ASP A 336 -16.34 -26.31 20.48
C ASP A 336 -15.29 -25.30 20.96
N TRP A 337 -15.68 -24.40 21.88
CA TRP A 337 -14.76 -23.46 22.52
C TRP A 337 -13.69 -24.15 23.36
N GLY A 338 -13.91 -25.40 23.80
CA GLY A 338 -12.99 -26.11 24.69
C GLY A 338 -12.78 -25.41 26.04
N LEU A 339 -13.81 -24.74 26.56
CA LEU A 339 -13.74 -24.00 27.82
C LEU A 339 -13.45 -24.91 29.00
N SER A 340 -12.43 -24.57 29.80
CA SER A 340 -12.09 -25.27 31.03
C SER A 340 -11.86 -24.28 32.17
N LEU A 341 -12.59 -24.47 33.28
CA LEU A 341 -12.41 -23.71 34.50
C LEU A 341 -11.03 -24.00 35.12
N LYS A 342 -10.39 -22.96 35.65
CA LYS A 342 -9.09 -23.02 36.32
C LYS A 342 -9.26 -22.81 37.83
N ARG A 343 -8.27 -23.27 38.61
CA ARG A 343 -8.34 -23.24 40.09
C ARG A 343 -8.33 -21.83 40.68
N ASP A 344 -7.77 -20.86 39.97
CA ASP A 344 -7.77 -19.44 40.33
C ASP A 344 -9.14 -18.77 40.15
N GLY A 345 -10.08 -19.44 39.46
CA GLY A 345 -11.37 -18.90 39.08
C GLY A 345 -11.40 -18.32 37.66
N GLY A 346 -10.29 -18.35 36.93
CA GLY A 346 -10.25 -18.05 35.49
C GLY A 346 -10.71 -19.22 34.63
N ALA A 347 -10.57 -19.08 33.31
CA ALA A 347 -10.84 -20.16 32.36
C ALA A 347 -9.83 -20.14 31.19
N THR A 348 -9.61 -21.30 30.60
CA THR A 348 -8.91 -21.44 29.31
C THR A 348 -9.91 -21.81 28.22
N LEU A 349 -9.58 -21.50 26.98
CA LEU A 349 -10.33 -21.82 25.77
C LEU A 349 -9.39 -22.29 24.66
N GLY A 350 -9.92 -22.99 23.66
CA GLY A 350 -9.23 -23.36 22.44
C GLY A 350 -8.99 -22.17 21.49
N GLY A 351 -8.48 -22.45 20.29
CA GLY A 351 -8.14 -21.41 19.30
C GLY A 351 -6.70 -20.88 19.43
N ASP A 352 -6.42 -19.71 18.85
CA ASP A 352 -5.10 -19.08 18.82
C ASP A 352 -4.70 -18.54 20.22
N PRO A 353 -3.69 -19.12 20.90
CA PRO A 353 -3.26 -18.67 22.22
C PRO A 353 -2.82 -17.20 22.27
N ARG A 354 -2.28 -16.67 21.16
CA ARG A 354 -1.85 -15.28 21.06
C ARG A 354 -3.04 -14.32 21.15
N VAL A 355 -4.13 -14.63 20.45
CA VAL A 355 -5.36 -13.83 20.51
C VAL A 355 -5.99 -13.91 21.90
N ASN A 356 -5.92 -15.09 22.53
CA ASN A 356 -6.58 -15.37 23.80
C ASN A 356 -5.80 -14.91 25.04
N GLU A 357 -4.55 -14.46 24.89
CA GLU A 357 -3.64 -14.17 26.01
C GLU A 357 -4.25 -13.21 27.04
N LEU A 358 -4.72 -12.04 26.58
CA LEU A 358 -5.33 -11.03 27.45
C LEU A 358 -6.65 -11.50 28.06
N LEU A 359 -7.49 -12.20 27.29
CA LEU A 359 -8.75 -12.76 27.79
C LEU A 359 -8.48 -13.72 28.95
N VAL A 360 -7.56 -14.68 28.78
CA VAL A 360 -7.20 -15.65 29.83
C VAL A 360 -6.65 -14.94 31.07
N TYR A 361 -5.79 -13.94 30.88
CA TYR A 361 -5.27 -13.13 31.98
C TYR A 361 -6.40 -12.45 32.78
N PHE A 362 -7.31 -11.73 32.12
CA PHE A 362 -8.38 -11.00 32.80
C PHE A 362 -9.45 -11.91 33.40
N LEU A 363 -9.72 -13.06 32.80
CA LEU A 363 -10.60 -14.07 33.40
C LEU A 363 -10.04 -14.56 34.75
N ALA A 364 -8.73 -14.78 34.84
CA ALA A 364 -8.09 -15.18 36.09
C ALA A 364 -8.07 -14.03 37.11
N LYS A 365 -7.69 -12.82 36.68
CA LYS A 365 -7.64 -11.62 37.52
C LYS A 365 -9.00 -11.32 38.16
N GLU A 366 -10.08 -11.37 37.38
CA GLU A 366 -11.44 -11.08 37.82
C GLU A 366 -12.20 -12.32 38.31
N ARG A 367 -11.56 -13.49 38.31
CA ARG A 367 -12.14 -14.80 38.68
C ARG A 367 -13.47 -15.08 37.96
N ALA A 368 -13.52 -14.76 36.67
CA ALA A 368 -14.73 -14.72 35.86
C ALA A 368 -14.96 -15.98 35.00
N GLY A 369 -14.21 -17.06 35.22
CA GLY A 369 -14.27 -18.28 34.41
C GLY A 369 -15.62 -19.00 34.43
N GLU A 370 -16.23 -19.18 35.61
CA GLU A 370 -17.57 -19.79 35.72
C GLU A 370 -18.63 -18.93 35.03
N ARG A 371 -18.49 -17.60 35.14
CA ARG A 371 -19.40 -16.64 34.50
C ARG A 371 -19.28 -16.71 32.99
N LEU A 372 -18.06 -16.77 32.44
CA LEU A 372 -17.85 -16.96 31.00
C LEU A 372 -18.54 -18.22 30.50
N ILE A 373 -18.32 -19.37 31.16
CA ILE A 373 -18.93 -20.64 30.76
C ILE A 373 -20.46 -20.55 30.75
N THR A 374 -21.03 -19.87 31.74
CA THR A 374 -22.48 -19.67 31.86
C THR A 374 -23.01 -18.79 30.73
N LEU A 375 -22.42 -17.60 30.56
CA LEU A 375 -22.86 -16.63 29.54
C LEU A 375 -22.72 -17.18 28.11
N VAL A 376 -21.66 -17.92 27.82
CA VAL A 376 -21.48 -18.55 26.50
C VAL A 376 -22.58 -19.59 26.26
N ARG A 377 -22.88 -20.46 27.22
CA ARG A 377 -23.97 -21.44 27.08
C ARG A 377 -25.32 -20.77 26.87
N ASP A 378 -25.61 -19.72 27.62
CA ASP A 378 -26.87 -18.97 27.51
C ASP A 378 -26.98 -18.28 26.14
N ALA A 379 -25.89 -17.69 25.64
CA ALA A 379 -25.83 -17.06 24.32
C ALA A 379 -26.18 -18.06 23.20
N TYR A 380 -25.50 -19.21 23.15
CA TYR A 380 -25.77 -20.27 22.17
C TYR A 380 -27.19 -20.84 22.30
N ALA A 381 -27.70 -21.00 23.52
CA ALA A 381 -29.09 -21.45 23.72
C ALA A 381 -30.13 -20.44 23.19
N GLY A 382 -29.80 -19.14 23.21
CA GLY A 382 -30.64 -18.06 22.70
C GLY A 382 -30.61 -17.88 21.18
N GLU A 383 -29.59 -18.39 20.47
CA GLU A 383 -29.39 -18.16 19.04
C GLU A 383 -30.57 -18.65 18.17
N ALA A 384 -31.23 -19.75 18.57
CA ALA A 384 -32.39 -20.28 17.85
C ALA A 384 -33.58 -19.31 17.84
N VAL A 385 -33.70 -18.47 18.88
CA VAL A 385 -34.77 -17.46 18.99
C VAL A 385 -34.36 -16.14 18.35
N SER A 386 -33.10 -15.71 18.52
CA SER A 386 -32.60 -14.44 17.98
C SER A 386 -32.27 -14.50 16.48
N GLY A 387 -32.02 -15.70 15.95
CA GLY A 387 -31.50 -15.94 14.61
C GLY A 387 -30.08 -15.43 14.40
N ALA A 388 -29.32 -15.20 15.47
CA ALA A 388 -27.99 -14.58 15.43
C ALA A 388 -27.02 -15.33 14.49
N ARG A 389 -26.88 -16.65 14.66
CA ARG A 389 -26.03 -17.50 13.84
C ARG A 389 -26.41 -17.48 12.36
N GLU A 390 -27.71 -17.58 12.06
CA GLU A 390 -28.21 -17.56 10.68
C GLU A 390 -27.91 -16.22 10.00
N LYS A 391 -28.08 -15.10 10.72
CA LYS A 391 -27.74 -13.75 10.22
C LYS A 391 -26.24 -13.62 9.97
N LEU A 392 -25.39 -14.06 10.90
CA LEU A 392 -23.94 -14.06 10.70
C LEU A 392 -23.55 -14.86 9.45
N ARG A 393 -24.05 -16.10 9.31
CA ARG A 393 -23.74 -16.97 8.17
C ARG A 393 -24.26 -16.39 6.85
N ALA A 394 -25.43 -15.78 6.84
CA ALA A 394 -25.96 -15.11 5.65
C ALA A 394 -25.10 -13.90 5.24
N ALA A 395 -24.64 -13.11 6.22
CA ALA A 395 -23.75 -11.97 5.99
C ALA A 395 -22.37 -12.42 5.48
N GLU A 396 -21.76 -13.43 6.08
CA GLU A 396 -20.49 -14.02 5.63
C GLU A 396 -20.61 -14.62 4.23
N LYS A 397 -21.71 -15.33 3.93
CA LYS A 397 -21.97 -15.84 2.59
C LYS A 397 -22.08 -14.72 1.55
N SER A 398 -22.85 -13.67 1.85
CA SER A 398 -22.98 -12.50 0.96
C SER A 398 -21.63 -11.82 0.70
N ARG A 399 -20.80 -11.68 1.74
CA ARG A 399 -19.42 -11.16 1.62
C ARG A 399 -18.56 -12.06 0.75
N ALA A 400 -18.56 -13.37 0.98
CA ALA A 400 -17.79 -14.33 0.20
C ALA A 400 -18.19 -14.33 -1.29
N GLU A 401 -19.48 -14.19 -1.58
CA GLU A 401 -19.99 -14.04 -2.95
C GLU A 401 -19.53 -12.73 -3.60
N ALA A 402 -19.56 -11.61 -2.88
CA ALA A 402 -19.04 -10.33 -3.36
C ALA A 402 -17.53 -10.38 -3.63
N HIS A 403 -16.74 -10.94 -2.70
CA HIS A 403 -15.30 -11.14 -2.88
C HIS A 403 -14.99 -12.09 -4.04
N ALA A 404 -15.76 -13.16 -4.22
CA ALA A 404 -15.62 -14.06 -5.37
C ALA A 404 -15.91 -13.35 -6.69
N ALA A 405 -16.91 -12.45 -6.73
CA ALA A 405 -17.18 -11.62 -7.90
C ALA A 405 -16.05 -10.63 -8.20
N GLU A 406 -15.46 -9.99 -7.18
CA GLU A 406 -14.28 -9.14 -7.33
C GLU A 406 -13.08 -9.94 -7.88
N ARG A 407 -12.80 -11.14 -7.33
CA ARG A 407 -11.76 -12.05 -7.85
C ARG A 407 -12.01 -12.43 -9.30
N ALA A 408 -13.23 -12.84 -9.63
CA ALA A 408 -13.59 -13.22 -10.99
C ALA A 408 -13.41 -12.05 -11.98
N ALA A 409 -13.70 -10.81 -11.57
CA ALA A 409 -13.44 -9.63 -12.39
C ALA A 409 -11.95 -9.40 -12.66
N VAL A 410 -11.09 -9.74 -11.69
CA VAL A 410 -9.63 -9.64 -11.84
C VAL A 410 -9.06 -10.79 -12.66
N GLU A 411 -9.55 -12.01 -12.48
CA GLU A 411 -9.16 -13.19 -13.25
C GLU A 411 -9.55 -13.04 -14.73
N ASN A 412 -10.67 -12.38 -15.03
CA ASN A 412 -11.08 -12.04 -16.38
C ASN A 412 -10.38 -10.80 -16.97
N ALA A 413 -9.14 -10.52 -16.52
CA ALA A 413 -8.31 -9.45 -17.08
C ALA A 413 -8.23 -9.55 -18.61
N ASP A 414 -8.24 -8.39 -19.27
CA ASP A 414 -8.05 -8.33 -20.72
C ASP A 414 -6.57 -8.52 -21.11
N ALA A 415 -6.32 -8.70 -22.41
CA ALA A 415 -4.97 -8.93 -22.92
C ALA A 415 -4.01 -7.76 -22.65
N LYS A 416 -4.50 -6.52 -22.56
CA LYS A 416 -3.67 -5.35 -22.26
C LYS A 416 -3.20 -5.38 -20.81
N ALA A 417 -4.10 -5.71 -19.89
CA ALA A 417 -3.78 -5.90 -18.48
C ALA A 417 -2.79 -7.05 -18.27
N ILE A 418 -3.00 -8.19 -18.92
CA ILE A 418 -2.09 -9.33 -18.85
C ILE A 418 -0.69 -8.96 -19.33
N ARG A 419 -0.59 -8.21 -20.43
CA ARG A 419 0.69 -7.70 -20.94
C ARG A 419 1.39 -6.81 -19.91
N LYS A 420 0.68 -5.87 -19.28
CA LYS A 420 1.27 -5.00 -18.26
C LYS A 420 1.66 -5.78 -16.99
N MET A 421 0.87 -6.77 -16.57
CA MET A 421 1.26 -7.67 -15.46
C MET A 421 2.54 -8.45 -15.78
N ARG A 422 2.71 -8.87 -17.05
CA ARG A 422 3.92 -9.54 -17.51
C ARG A 422 5.13 -8.61 -17.45
N GLU A 423 5.00 -7.39 -17.97
CA GLU A 423 6.04 -6.34 -17.88
C GLU A 423 6.44 -6.05 -16.43
N ASN A 424 5.46 -5.94 -15.52
CA ASN A 424 5.72 -5.69 -14.10
C ASN A 424 6.40 -6.87 -13.41
N SER A 425 6.03 -8.11 -13.74
CA SER A 425 6.71 -9.30 -13.21
C SER A 425 8.17 -9.40 -13.68
N ASP A 426 8.41 -9.02 -14.94
CA ASP A 426 9.75 -8.93 -15.52
C ASP A 426 10.59 -7.88 -14.78
N ALA A 427 10.01 -6.69 -14.54
CA ALA A 427 10.66 -5.63 -13.78
C ALA A 427 10.94 -6.03 -12.32
N TYR A 428 10.05 -6.76 -11.65
CA TYR A 428 10.34 -7.31 -10.32
C TYR A 428 11.53 -8.28 -10.36
N SER A 429 11.61 -9.13 -11.40
CA SER A 429 12.75 -10.04 -11.59
C SER A 429 14.06 -9.25 -11.76
N ASP A 430 14.05 -8.15 -12.50
CA ASP A 430 15.21 -7.25 -12.65
C ASP A 430 15.66 -6.61 -11.32
N TYR A 431 14.72 -6.37 -10.41
CA TYR A 431 15.01 -5.91 -9.05
C TYR A 431 15.37 -7.03 -8.06
N GLY A 432 15.44 -8.30 -8.51
CA GLY A 432 15.75 -9.45 -7.67
C GLY A 432 14.57 -9.96 -6.83
N ASP A 433 13.36 -9.55 -7.16
CA ASP A 433 12.15 -9.74 -6.36
C ASP A 433 11.27 -10.87 -6.90
N SER A 434 11.76 -12.10 -6.76
CA SER A 434 11.08 -13.28 -7.28
C SER A 434 9.70 -13.51 -6.66
N THR A 435 9.51 -13.17 -5.37
CA THR A 435 8.22 -13.35 -4.69
C THR A 435 7.10 -12.57 -5.38
N ARG A 436 7.27 -11.27 -5.59
CA ARG A 436 6.24 -10.44 -6.23
C ARG A 436 6.14 -10.71 -7.73
N ALA A 437 7.25 -11.04 -8.39
CA ALA A 437 7.24 -11.49 -9.78
C ALA A 437 6.36 -12.74 -9.96
N LEU A 438 6.50 -13.74 -9.10
CA LEU A 438 5.70 -14.98 -9.13
C LEU A 438 4.24 -14.73 -8.77
N MET A 439 3.93 -13.85 -7.81
CA MET A 439 2.55 -13.46 -7.50
C MET A 439 1.82 -12.89 -8.73
N LEU A 440 2.50 -12.05 -9.51
CA LEU A 440 1.92 -11.54 -10.77
C LEU A 440 1.78 -12.64 -11.83
N MET A 441 2.74 -13.57 -11.90
CA MET A 441 2.63 -14.71 -12.81
C MET A 441 1.46 -15.61 -12.46
N ASP A 442 1.22 -15.93 -11.20
CA ASP A 442 0.09 -16.77 -10.78
C ASP A 442 -1.25 -16.15 -11.24
N ARG A 443 -1.39 -14.83 -11.15
CA ARG A 443 -2.55 -14.09 -11.68
C ARG A 443 -2.69 -14.23 -13.19
N ILE A 444 -1.60 -14.11 -13.94
CA ILE A 444 -1.61 -14.29 -15.41
C ILE A 444 -1.95 -15.74 -15.77
N PHE A 445 -1.44 -16.71 -15.02
CA PHE A 445 -1.69 -18.12 -15.28
C PHE A 445 -3.13 -18.53 -14.95
N ALA A 446 -3.79 -17.85 -14.02
CA ALA A 446 -5.22 -18.00 -13.74
C ALA A 446 -6.13 -17.32 -14.78
N ALA A 447 -5.65 -16.30 -15.48
CA ALA A 447 -6.46 -15.54 -16.45
C ALA A 447 -6.70 -16.31 -17.77
N PRO A 448 -7.92 -16.28 -18.33
CA PRO A 448 -8.25 -17.03 -19.56
C PRO A 448 -7.77 -16.33 -20.85
N ASN A 449 -7.46 -15.03 -20.80
CA ASN A 449 -7.24 -14.19 -21.99
C ASN A 449 -5.75 -13.94 -22.31
N ASP A 450 -4.84 -14.85 -21.93
CA ASP A 450 -3.41 -14.68 -22.20
C ASP A 450 -3.08 -14.97 -23.68
N GLU A 451 -3.08 -13.90 -24.49
CA GLU A 451 -2.76 -13.93 -25.93
C GLU A 451 -1.33 -14.40 -26.24
N SER A 452 -0.44 -14.48 -25.25
CA SER A 452 0.96 -14.87 -25.47
C SER A 452 1.49 -15.74 -24.34
N ARG A 453 0.82 -16.87 -24.12
CA ARG A 453 1.18 -17.84 -23.07
C ARG A 453 2.64 -18.28 -23.10
N ALA A 454 3.21 -18.43 -24.29
CA ALA A 454 4.63 -18.75 -24.48
C ALA A 454 5.57 -17.70 -23.87
N GLN A 455 5.24 -16.41 -24.00
CA GLN A 455 5.98 -15.33 -23.34
C GLN A 455 5.79 -15.38 -21.82
N SER A 456 4.58 -15.64 -21.34
CA SER A 456 4.31 -15.76 -19.90
C SER A 456 5.13 -16.89 -19.26
N PHE A 457 5.36 -18.01 -19.96
CA PHE A 457 6.26 -19.07 -19.50
C PHE A 457 7.70 -18.58 -19.33
N VAL A 458 8.31 -17.94 -20.35
CA VAL A 458 9.71 -17.48 -20.23
C VAL A 458 9.89 -16.35 -19.21
N ILE A 459 8.86 -15.53 -18.97
CA ILE A 459 8.92 -14.49 -17.92
C ILE A 459 8.81 -15.12 -16.53
N ARG A 460 7.94 -16.12 -16.34
CA ARG A 460 7.91 -16.89 -15.08
C ARG A 460 9.20 -17.68 -14.87
N ALA A 461 9.83 -18.15 -15.95
CA ALA A 461 11.15 -18.76 -15.88
C ALA A 461 12.23 -17.82 -15.33
N ARG A 462 12.24 -16.55 -15.75
CA ARG A 462 13.12 -15.52 -15.15
C ARG A 462 12.85 -15.36 -13.65
N ALA A 463 11.58 -15.28 -13.25
CA ALA A 463 11.21 -15.18 -11.84
C ALA A 463 11.70 -16.40 -11.01
N TYR A 464 11.59 -17.62 -11.54
CA TYR A 464 12.16 -18.82 -10.91
C TYR A 464 13.69 -18.82 -10.88
N ALA A 465 14.35 -18.31 -11.92
CA ALA A 465 15.80 -18.17 -11.95
C ALA A 465 16.29 -17.19 -10.86
N VAL A 466 15.60 -16.07 -10.67
CA VAL A 466 15.88 -15.11 -9.59
C VAL A 466 15.65 -15.74 -8.21
N GLN A 467 14.65 -16.62 -8.07
CA GLN A 467 14.42 -17.41 -6.85
C GLN A 467 15.51 -18.47 -6.60
N GLY A 468 16.26 -18.86 -7.63
CA GLY A 468 17.21 -19.98 -7.62
C GLY A 468 16.57 -21.36 -7.87
N ASP A 469 15.31 -21.42 -8.29
CA ASP A 469 14.63 -22.67 -8.67
C ASP A 469 14.93 -23.00 -10.14
N TRP A 470 16.17 -23.44 -10.39
CA TRP A 470 16.69 -23.71 -11.74
C TRP A 470 15.90 -24.77 -12.50
N ALA A 471 15.34 -25.75 -11.79
CA ALA A 471 14.55 -26.83 -12.41
C ALA A 471 13.26 -26.27 -13.03
N LYS A 472 12.52 -25.43 -12.30
CA LYS A 472 11.32 -24.78 -12.85
C LYS A 472 11.67 -23.73 -13.89
N ALA A 473 12.74 -22.96 -13.66
CA ALA A 473 13.20 -21.95 -14.61
C ALA A 473 13.51 -22.58 -15.98
N GLN A 474 14.29 -23.66 -16.01
CA GLN A 474 14.59 -24.35 -17.27
C GLN A 474 13.35 -24.93 -17.93
N ALA A 475 12.47 -25.60 -17.17
CA ALA A 475 11.27 -26.22 -17.69
C ALA A 475 10.33 -25.20 -18.37
N ASP A 476 10.08 -24.07 -17.72
CA ASP A 476 9.23 -23.01 -18.27
C ASP A 476 9.90 -22.32 -19.46
N ALA A 477 11.22 -22.07 -19.42
CA ALA A 477 11.91 -21.42 -20.51
C ALA A 477 11.93 -22.28 -21.79
N ASP A 478 12.19 -23.59 -21.64
CA ASP A 478 12.13 -24.54 -22.74
C ASP A 478 10.70 -24.69 -23.28
N ARG A 479 9.70 -24.66 -22.40
CA ARG A 479 8.29 -24.70 -22.80
C ARG A 479 7.90 -23.49 -23.64
N GLY A 480 8.27 -22.27 -23.22
CA GLY A 480 7.93 -21.06 -23.95
C GLY A 480 8.56 -21.02 -25.35
N VAL A 481 9.83 -21.42 -25.47
CA VAL A 481 10.50 -21.54 -26.79
C VAL A 481 9.85 -22.63 -27.66
N ALA A 482 9.49 -23.78 -27.10
CA ALA A 482 8.83 -24.84 -27.84
C ALA A 482 7.43 -24.44 -28.35
N ASP A 483 6.68 -23.68 -27.55
CA ASP A 483 5.33 -23.23 -27.88
C ASP A 483 5.33 -22.09 -28.92
N ALA A 484 6.35 -21.23 -28.94
CA ALA A 484 6.47 -20.14 -29.91
C ALA A 484 7.90 -19.96 -30.46
N PRO A 485 8.42 -20.92 -31.26
CA PRO A 485 9.83 -20.93 -31.69
C PRO A 485 10.21 -19.81 -32.67
N LYS A 486 9.23 -19.04 -33.18
CA LYS A 486 9.44 -17.87 -34.04
C LYS A 486 9.25 -16.54 -33.31
N ASP A 487 8.94 -16.59 -32.01
CA ASP A 487 8.84 -15.39 -31.19
C ASP A 487 10.23 -15.07 -30.61
N VAL A 488 10.79 -13.96 -31.06
CA VAL A 488 12.11 -13.46 -30.65
C VAL A 488 12.23 -13.35 -29.13
N LEU A 489 11.16 -12.91 -28.44
CA LEU A 489 11.20 -12.69 -27.00
C LEU A 489 11.34 -14.01 -26.21
N THR A 490 10.85 -15.13 -26.74
CA THR A 490 11.00 -16.43 -26.05
C THR A 490 12.47 -16.88 -26.00
N TRP A 491 13.21 -16.67 -27.08
CA TRP A 491 14.64 -16.97 -27.15
C TRP A 491 15.47 -16.02 -26.31
N LEU A 492 15.20 -14.71 -26.36
CA LEU A 492 15.93 -13.73 -25.56
C LEU A 492 15.77 -13.97 -24.06
N ASN A 493 14.55 -14.24 -23.59
CA ASN A 493 14.31 -14.52 -22.18
C ASN A 493 14.90 -15.87 -21.73
N ARG A 494 14.90 -16.91 -22.58
CA ARG A 494 15.61 -18.15 -22.26
C ARG A 494 17.13 -17.96 -22.23
N ALA A 495 17.67 -17.12 -23.12
CA ALA A 495 19.08 -16.75 -23.08
C ALA A 495 19.45 -16.12 -21.73
N ASP A 496 18.60 -15.24 -21.20
CA ASP A 496 18.81 -14.63 -19.89
C ASP A 496 18.75 -15.67 -18.75
N VAL A 497 17.75 -16.57 -18.76
CA VAL A 497 17.67 -17.69 -17.79
C VAL A 497 18.93 -18.56 -17.84
N ARG A 498 19.43 -18.90 -19.03
CA ARG A 498 20.67 -19.68 -19.20
C ARG A 498 21.89 -18.91 -18.71
N ARG A 499 22.00 -17.63 -19.03
CA ARG A 499 23.06 -16.73 -18.53
C ARG A 499 23.09 -16.70 -17.01
N MET A 500 21.93 -16.54 -16.36
CA MET A 500 21.79 -16.56 -14.89
C MET A 500 22.23 -17.91 -14.27
N SER A 501 21.95 -19.02 -14.96
CA SER A 501 22.38 -20.36 -14.52
C SER A 501 23.87 -20.67 -14.79
N GLY A 502 24.56 -19.79 -15.53
CA GLY A 502 25.97 -19.94 -15.90
C GLY A 502 26.23 -20.58 -17.28
N ASP A 503 25.19 -21.01 -17.99
CA ASP A 503 25.27 -21.56 -19.35
C ASP A 503 25.40 -20.44 -20.39
N ARG A 504 26.60 -19.84 -20.47
CA ARG A 504 26.89 -18.72 -21.38
C ARG A 504 26.88 -19.13 -22.86
N GLU A 505 27.35 -20.34 -23.16
CA GLU A 505 27.36 -20.86 -24.53
C GLU A 505 25.94 -21.10 -25.03
N GLY A 506 25.09 -21.73 -24.22
CA GLY A 506 23.68 -21.95 -24.53
C GLY A 506 22.88 -20.65 -24.58
N ALA A 507 23.22 -19.66 -23.75
CA ALA A 507 22.64 -18.32 -23.83
C ALA A 507 23.02 -17.60 -25.14
N LEU A 508 24.29 -17.70 -25.57
CA LEU A 508 24.75 -17.08 -26.81
C LEU A 508 24.06 -17.73 -28.01
N ALA A 509 23.93 -19.06 -28.02
CA ALA A 509 23.20 -19.78 -29.06
C ALA A 509 21.73 -19.30 -29.18
N ASP A 510 21.05 -19.06 -28.04
CA ASP A 510 19.69 -18.54 -28.04
C ASP A 510 19.62 -17.08 -28.52
N ALA A 511 20.57 -16.22 -28.15
CA ALA A 511 20.67 -14.85 -28.65
C ALA A 511 20.90 -14.81 -30.17
N LEU A 512 21.75 -15.70 -30.70
CA LEU A 512 21.96 -15.86 -32.15
C LEU A 512 20.70 -16.35 -32.84
N LYS A 513 19.92 -17.22 -32.20
CA LYS A 513 18.64 -17.67 -32.76
C LYS A 513 17.64 -16.53 -32.83
N ALA A 514 17.59 -15.66 -31.83
CA ALA A 514 16.77 -14.45 -31.85
C ALA A 514 17.15 -13.52 -33.02
N ILE A 515 18.45 -13.33 -33.28
CA ILE A 515 18.96 -12.55 -34.43
C ILE A 515 18.57 -13.20 -35.77
N GLU A 516 18.62 -14.53 -35.87
CA GLU A 516 18.22 -15.25 -37.09
C GLU A 516 16.73 -15.01 -37.41
N ILE A 517 15.88 -14.96 -36.38
CA ILE A 517 14.44 -14.75 -36.51
C ILE A 517 14.12 -13.30 -36.89
N ASP A 518 14.75 -12.33 -36.21
CA ASP A 518 14.60 -10.91 -36.50
C ASP A 518 15.94 -10.16 -36.39
N ALA A 519 16.60 -10.02 -37.53
CA ALA A 519 17.88 -9.34 -37.62
C ALA A 519 17.81 -7.82 -37.37
N LYS A 520 16.62 -7.22 -37.25
CA LYS A 520 16.43 -5.81 -36.88
C LYS A 520 16.22 -5.62 -35.38
N ASN A 521 16.00 -6.70 -34.63
CA ASN A 521 15.82 -6.61 -33.20
C ASN A 521 17.16 -6.28 -32.52
N PRO A 522 17.27 -5.17 -31.76
CA PRO A 522 18.53 -4.78 -31.14
C PRO A 522 18.94 -5.68 -29.98
N TYR A 523 17.99 -6.29 -29.28
CA TYR A 523 18.26 -7.02 -28.03
C TYR A 523 19.05 -8.31 -28.26
N GLY A 524 18.87 -8.99 -29.39
CA GLY A 524 19.70 -10.14 -29.75
C GLY A 524 21.18 -9.79 -29.86
N TYR A 525 21.50 -8.68 -30.52
CA TYR A 525 22.89 -8.19 -30.63
C TYR A 525 23.44 -7.70 -29.30
N LEU A 526 22.63 -7.03 -28.47
CA LEU A 526 23.05 -6.59 -27.14
C LEU A 526 23.44 -7.79 -26.25
N ILE A 527 22.55 -8.78 -26.14
CA ILE A 527 22.81 -9.98 -25.33
C ILE A 527 24.01 -10.75 -25.87
N ALA A 528 24.13 -10.91 -27.19
CA ALA A 528 25.30 -11.57 -27.78
C ALA A 528 26.61 -10.82 -27.48
N ALA A 529 26.61 -9.48 -27.55
CA ALA A 529 27.79 -8.67 -27.23
C ALA A 529 28.21 -8.84 -25.77
N GLU A 530 27.25 -8.75 -24.84
CA GLU A 530 27.49 -8.93 -23.41
C GLU A 530 27.98 -10.34 -23.07
N LEU A 531 27.42 -11.38 -23.68
CA LEU A 531 27.85 -12.76 -23.47
C LEU A 531 29.25 -13.02 -24.02
N CYS A 532 29.59 -12.48 -25.20
CA CYS A 532 30.95 -12.55 -25.73
C CYS A 532 31.96 -11.84 -24.81
N ASP A 533 31.59 -10.68 -24.25
CA ASP A 533 32.42 -9.96 -23.28
C ASP A 533 32.63 -10.76 -21.99
N GLU A 534 31.56 -11.33 -21.43
CA GLU A 534 31.63 -12.23 -20.26
C GLU A 534 32.48 -13.48 -20.49
N MET A 535 32.55 -13.96 -21.73
CA MET A 535 33.39 -15.09 -22.15
C MET A 535 34.82 -14.65 -22.55
N GLU A 536 35.21 -13.41 -22.27
CA GLU A 536 36.50 -12.81 -22.59
C GLU A 536 36.83 -12.75 -24.10
N ASN A 537 35.81 -12.78 -24.96
CA ASN A 537 35.92 -12.66 -26.42
C ASN A 537 35.62 -11.22 -26.89
N ALA A 538 36.51 -10.30 -26.52
CA ALA A 538 36.36 -8.87 -26.80
C ALA A 538 36.23 -8.53 -28.29
N ALA A 539 36.83 -9.33 -29.19
CA ALA A 539 36.76 -9.11 -30.63
C ALA A 539 35.34 -9.31 -31.17
N GLU A 540 34.67 -10.39 -30.74
CA GLU A 540 33.27 -10.65 -31.09
C GLU A 540 32.31 -9.69 -30.39
N ALA A 541 32.56 -9.38 -29.11
CA ALA A 541 31.75 -8.41 -28.36
C ALA A 541 31.71 -7.05 -29.08
N GLN A 542 32.86 -6.52 -29.49
CA GLN A 542 32.94 -5.27 -30.24
C GLN A 542 32.16 -5.32 -31.56
N GLU A 543 32.20 -6.46 -32.27
CA GLU A 543 31.48 -6.62 -33.52
C GLU A 543 29.96 -6.65 -33.32
N TYR A 544 29.48 -7.32 -32.27
CA TYR A 544 28.06 -7.30 -31.92
C TYR A 544 27.60 -5.93 -31.43
N TYR A 545 28.42 -5.18 -30.69
CA TYR A 545 28.12 -3.77 -30.35
C TYR A 545 28.04 -2.86 -31.59
N ARG A 546 28.86 -3.09 -32.63
CA ARG A 546 28.71 -2.38 -33.91
C ARG A 546 27.40 -2.71 -34.61
N LYS A 547 27.00 -3.99 -34.61
CA LYS A 547 25.72 -4.43 -35.20
C LYS A 547 24.53 -3.86 -34.42
N LEU A 548 24.60 -3.85 -33.09
CA LEU A 548 23.61 -3.17 -32.23
C LEU A 548 23.46 -1.70 -32.63
N TYR A 549 24.56 -0.96 -32.75
CA TYR A 549 24.53 0.45 -33.17
C TYR A 549 23.95 0.63 -34.58
N ALA A 550 24.25 -0.28 -35.51
CA ALA A 550 23.75 -0.22 -36.87
C ALA A 550 22.21 -0.38 -36.95
N VAL A 551 21.62 -1.20 -36.08
CA VAL A 551 20.16 -1.41 -36.05
C VAL A 551 19.42 -0.41 -35.14
N GLU A 552 20.05 0.03 -34.06
CA GLU A 552 19.48 1.00 -33.10
C GLU A 552 20.54 2.05 -32.72
N PRO A 553 20.69 3.14 -33.50
CA PRO A 553 21.68 4.18 -33.21
C PRO A 553 21.52 4.85 -31.84
N LYS A 554 20.32 4.79 -31.24
CA LYS A 554 20.06 5.30 -29.89
C LYS A 554 20.60 4.36 -28.79
N ALA A 555 20.95 3.12 -29.11
CA ALA A 555 21.52 2.16 -28.17
C ALA A 555 22.95 2.49 -27.74
N LEU A 556 23.54 3.60 -28.21
CA LEU A 556 24.86 4.08 -27.78
C LEU A 556 24.99 4.08 -26.25
N GLU A 557 23.95 4.48 -25.52
CA GLU A 557 23.89 4.48 -24.05
C GLU A 557 24.12 3.10 -23.41
N ARG A 558 23.80 2.02 -24.13
CA ARG A 558 23.95 0.62 -23.68
C ARG A 558 25.32 0.02 -24.03
N ILE A 559 26.15 0.73 -24.82
CA ILE A 559 27.48 0.27 -25.20
C ILE A 559 28.48 0.72 -24.13
N PRO A 560 29.25 -0.22 -23.51
CA PRO A 560 30.28 0.12 -22.54
C PRO A 560 31.36 1.03 -23.14
N ASP A 561 32.00 1.83 -22.31
CA ASP A 561 32.97 2.84 -22.76
C ASP A 561 34.17 2.20 -23.46
N GLU A 562 34.56 1.00 -23.03
CA GLU A 562 35.62 0.16 -23.59
C GLU A 562 35.40 -0.15 -25.08
N TYR A 563 34.13 -0.27 -25.49
CA TYR A 563 33.73 -0.58 -26.86
C TYR A 563 33.26 0.66 -27.62
N LEU A 564 32.74 1.67 -26.92
CA LEU A 564 32.09 2.83 -27.53
C LEU A 564 33.03 3.62 -28.43
N GLU A 565 34.30 3.81 -28.06
CA GLU A 565 35.25 4.55 -28.90
C GLU A 565 35.45 3.88 -30.27
N ALA A 566 35.50 2.55 -30.29
CA ALA A 566 35.65 1.76 -31.52
C ALA A 566 34.35 1.67 -32.35
N VAL A 567 33.20 1.92 -31.75
CA VAL A 567 31.88 1.98 -32.41
C VAL A 567 31.59 3.38 -32.94
N ASP A 568 31.72 4.41 -32.10
CA ASP A 568 31.51 5.82 -32.46
C ASP A 568 32.39 6.76 -31.59
N LYS A 569 33.52 7.19 -32.17
CA LYS A 569 34.47 8.12 -31.53
C LYS A 569 33.84 9.45 -31.08
N ARG A 570 32.84 9.96 -31.80
CA ARG A 570 32.21 11.25 -31.47
C ARG A 570 31.29 11.08 -30.26
N ALA A 571 30.52 10.00 -30.23
CA ALA A 571 29.66 9.67 -29.10
C ALA A 571 30.49 9.43 -27.83
N TYR A 572 31.61 8.72 -27.94
CA TYR A 572 32.56 8.53 -26.84
C TYR A 572 33.10 9.87 -26.31
N ALA A 573 33.64 10.73 -27.19
CA ALA A 573 34.17 12.03 -26.78
C ALA A 573 33.11 12.91 -26.10
N LYS A 574 31.87 12.88 -26.60
CA LYS A 574 30.74 13.59 -25.96
C LYS A 574 30.44 13.03 -24.57
N ARG A 575 30.32 11.70 -24.42
CA ARG A 575 30.05 11.04 -23.14
C ARG A 575 31.12 11.36 -22.09
N MET A 576 32.40 11.33 -22.48
CA MET A 576 33.50 11.64 -21.56
C MET A 576 33.44 13.09 -21.08
N LYS A 577 33.10 14.04 -21.97
CA LYS A 577 32.89 15.45 -21.61
C LYS A 577 31.69 15.65 -20.68
N ASP A 578 30.59 14.94 -20.91
CA ASP A 578 29.39 15.02 -20.07
C ASP A 578 29.67 14.42 -18.68
N LYS A 579 30.43 13.32 -18.58
CA LYS A 579 30.90 12.74 -17.32
C LYS A 579 31.80 13.71 -16.54
N GLU A 580 32.72 14.39 -17.21
CA GLU A 580 33.59 15.40 -16.60
C GLU A 580 32.77 16.56 -16.01
N ARG A 581 31.82 17.11 -16.76
CA ARG A 581 30.91 18.15 -16.28
C ARG A 581 30.07 17.69 -15.08
N ALA A 582 29.51 16.49 -15.14
CA ALA A 582 28.72 15.94 -14.03
C ALA A 582 29.58 15.78 -12.76
N ARG A 583 30.84 15.39 -12.91
CA ARG A 583 31.80 15.32 -11.80
C ARG A 583 32.08 16.70 -11.22
N GLU A 584 32.34 17.72 -12.04
CA GLU A 584 32.54 19.10 -11.58
C GLU A 584 31.34 19.63 -10.78
N VAL A 585 30.11 19.38 -11.27
CA VAL A 585 28.87 19.76 -10.58
C VAL A 585 28.77 19.05 -9.22
N ARG A 586 29.00 17.74 -9.18
CA ARG A 586 28.95 16.96 -7.93
C ARG A 586 30.01 17.41 -6.93
N GLU A 587 31.24 17.69 -7.39
CA GLU A 587 32.31 18.22 -6.54
C GLU A 587 31.94 19.59 -5.97
N LYS A 588 31.24 20.42 -6.74
CA LYS A 588 30.70 21.71 -6.27
C LYS A 588 29.61 21.52 -5.22
N GLU A 589 28.62 20.66 -5.45
CA GLU A 589 27.55 20.36 -4.49
C GLU A 589 28.10 19.80 -3.17
N ILE A 590 29.09 18.90 -3.23
CA ILE A 590 29.76 18.37 -2.04
C ILE A 590 30.46 19.50 -1.29
N ARG A 591 31.14 20.40 -1.99
CA ARG A 591 31.82 21.55 -1.38
C ARG A 591 30.83 22.49 -0.70
N GLU A 592 29.69 22.76 -1.32
CA GLU A 592 28.61 23.58 -0.74
C GLU A 592 28.02 22.92 0.52
N LYS A 593 27.70 21.62 0.46
CA LYS A 593 27.21 20.87 1.64
C LYS A 593 28.21 20.81 2.79
N LEU A 594 29.51 20.70 2.49
CA LEU A 594 30.57 20.75 3.49
C LEU A 594 30.71 22.15 4.10
N GLN A 595 30.60 23.20 3.29
CA GLN A 595 30.60 24.59 3.77
C GLN A 595 29.39 24.87 4.67
N GLU A 596 28.21 24.39 4.31
CA GLU A 596 26.97 24.55 5.07
C GLU A 596 27.03 23.82 6.42
N LYS A 597 27.62 22.62 6.47
CA LYS A 597 27.93 21.91 7.74
C LYS A 597 29.02 22.58 8.59
N SER A 598 29.86 23.42 8.00
CA SER A 598 30.99 24.07 8.68
C SER A 598 30.70 25.51 9.15
N ARG A 599 29.52 26.05 8.86
CA ARG A 599 29.09 27.34 9.43
C ARG A 599 28.85 27.16 10.94
N PRO A 600 29.51 27.92 11.83
CA PRO A 600 29.16 27.92 13.23
C PRO A 600 27.70 28.36 13.37
N ALA A 601 26.97 27.73 14.30
CA ALA A 601 25.67 28.25 14.69
C ALA A 601 25.92 29.62 15.33
N ASP A 602 25.67 30.70 14.59
CA ASP A 602 25.79 32.05 15.13
C ASP A 602 24.89 32.15 16.36
N GLY A 603 25.51 32.58 17.45
CA GLY A 603 25.01 32.47 18.81
C GLY A 603 23.69 33.19 19.01
N ASN A 604 22.79 32.51 19.71
CA ASN A 604 21.72 33.17 20.43
C ASN A 604 22.30 33.66 21.77
N THR A 605 22.87 34.87 21.75
CA THR A 605 23.00 35.73 22.92
C THR A 605 22.10 36.93 22.69
N ASP A 606 20.89 36.87 23.23
CA ASP A 606 20.40 37.76 24.31
C ASP A 606 18.96 37.39 24.71
#